data_AF-A0A6S6UHA2-F1
#
_entry.id   AF-A0A6S6UHA2-F1
#
_cell.length_a   1.000
_cell.length_b   1.000
_cell.length_c   1.000
_cell.angle_alpha   90.00
_cell.angle_beta   90.00
_cell.angle_gamma   90.00
#
_symmetry.space_group_name_H-M   'P 1'
#
loop_
_entity.id
_entity.type
_entity.pdbx_description
1 polymer ?
#
loop_
_entity_poly.entity_id
_entity_poly.type
_entity_poly.pdbx_seq_one_letter_code
_entity_poly.pdbx_strand_id
1 'polypeptide(L)'
;MDNNLHLLLQELKSHYGLLSLKAGTEWEDMDYAEIDFLRSVGQEKVPIMVKISGPEAKTDLRHLRAMGVTGILGPMIESEYALMSVFYAVLISGKTPHRVICRVSNRKA
;
A
#
# COMPACT_ATOMS: atom_id res chain seq x y z
N MET A 1 16.97 -17.11 1.66
CA MET A 1 15.68 -16.57 2.14
C MET A 1 15.16 -17.55 3.17
N ASP A 2 14.88 -17.09 4.40
CA ASP A 2 14.58 -18.00 5.51
C ASP A 2 13.23 -18.71 5.28
N ASN A 3 13.29 -20.02 5.01
CA ASN A 3 12.10 -20.87 4.83
C ASN A 3 11.12 -20.76 6.01
N ASN A 4 11.62 -20.47 7.22
CA ASN A 4 10.81 -20.35 8.42
C ASN A 4 9.81 -19.19 8.35
N LEU A 5 10.22 -18.05 7.81
CA LEU A 5 9.34 -16.86 7.71
C LEU A 5 8.15 -17.11 6.78
N HIS A 6 8.39 -17.82 5.68
CA HIS A 6 7.33 -18.13 4.72
C HIS A 6 6.29 -19.09 5.31
N LEU A 7 6.73 -20.09 6.09
CA LEU A 7 5.84 -21.03 6.77
C LEU A 7 4.97 -20.32 7.81
N LEU A 8 5.55 -19.41 8.60
CA LEU A 8 4.81 -18.62 9.58
C LEU A 8 3.74 -17.74 8.92
N LEU A 9 4.05 -17.08 7.80
CA LEU A 9 3.06 -16.28 7.07
C LEU A 9 1.93 -17.13 6.48
N GLN A 10 2.23 -18.34 6.00
CA GLN A 10 1.20 -19.27 5.54
C GLN A 10 0.29 -19.73 6.70
N GLU A 11 0.86 -19.99 7.86
CA GLU A 11 0.11 -20.35 9.07
C GLU A 11 -0.81 -19.21 9.51
N LEU A 12 -0.28 -17.98 9.60
CA LEU A 12 -1.04 -16.77 9.92
C LEU A 12 -2.20 -16.55 8.94
N LYS A 13 -1.98 -16.78 7.65
CA LYS A 13 -3.02 -16.66 6.63
C LYS A 13 -4.09 -17.75 6.75
N SER A 14 -3.69 -18.99 6.96
CA SER A 14 -4.60 -20.14 6.92
C SER A 14 -5.39 -20.32 8.21
N HIS A 15 -4.83 -19.91 9.35
CA HIS A 15 -5.40 -20.20 10.67
C HIS A 15 -5.75 -18.96 11.49
N TYR A 16 -5.16 -17.80 11.20
CA TYR A 16 -5.29 -16.60 12.04
C TYR A 16 -5.84 -15.37 11.31
N GLY A 17 -6.30 -15.53 10.07
CA GLY A 17 -7.00 -14.47 9.33
C GLY A 17 -6.10 -13.34 8.82
N LEU A 18 -4.80 -13.60 8.58
CA LEU A 18 -3.92 -12.61 7.96
C LEU A 18 -4.44 -12.22 6.55
N LEU A 19 -4.78 -10.95 6.38
CA LEU A 19 -5.34 -10.40 5.14
C LEU A 19 -4.28 -9.82 4.21
N SER A 20 -3.35 -9.04 4.74
CA SER A 20 -2.32 -8.34 3.96
C SER A 20 -1.14 -7.92 4.83
N LEU A 21 0.03 -7.78 4.21
CA LEU A 21 1.15 -7.05 4.80
C LEU A 21 0.96 -5.55 4.58
N LYS A 22 1.35 -4.75 5.57
CA LYS A 22 1.29 -3.29 5.49
C LYS A 22 2.71 -2.73 5.46
N ALA A 23 2.96 -1.84 4.50
CA ALA A 23 4.14 -0.99 4.45
C ALA A 23 3.74 0.48 4.41
N GLY A 24 4.70 1.39 4.52
CA GLY A 24 4.44 2.81 4.30
C GLY A 24 5.69 3.67 4.16
N THR A 25 5.61 4.67 3.29
CA THR A 25 6.67 5.66 3.05
C THR A 25 6.62 6.84 4.04
N GLU A 26 5.63 6.86 4.95
CA GLU A 26 5.41 7.95 5.90
C GLU A 26 5.58 7.48 7.35
N TRP A 27 4.66 6.63 7.84
CA TRP A 27 4.62 6.25 9.26
C TRP A 27 5.61 5.16 9.60
N GLU A 28 5.83 4.25 8.65
CA GLU A 28 6.79 3.17 8.76
C GLU A 28 8.18 3.58 8.25
N ASP A 29 8.32 4.77 7.66
CA ASP A 29 9.57 5.36 7.12
C ASP A 29 10.38 4.39 6.23
N MET A 30 9.68 3.56 5.45
CA MET A 30 10.31 2.54 4.64
C MET A 30 10.79 3.10 3.30
N ASP A 31 11.99 2.72 2.89
CA ASP A 31 12.45 2.97 1.54
C ASP A 31 11.83 1.98 0.52
N TYR A 32 12.01 2.26 -0.77
CA TYR A 32 11.45 1.39 -1.82
C TYR A 32 12.06 -0.02 -1.84
N ALA A 33 13.30 -0.20 -1.40
CA ALA A 33 13.96 -1.50 -1.37
C ALA A 33 13.42 -2.37 -0.23
N GLU A 34 13.13 -1.78 0.92
CA GLU A 34 12.48 -2.42 2.05
C GLU A 34 11.04 -2.82 1.71
N ILE A 35 10.32 -1.95 0.99
CA ILE A 35 8.97 -2.25 0.50
C ILE A 35 9.00 -3.41 -0.50
N ASP A 36 9.95 -3.43 -1.44
CA ASP A 36 10.09 -4.54 -2.39
C ASP A 36 10.52 -5.84 -1.70
N PHE A 37 11.39 -5.75 -0.69
CA PHE A 37 11.73 -6.89 0.14
C PHE A 37 10.50 -7.45 0.86
N LEU A 38 9.69 -6.61 1.51
CA LEU A 38 8.47 -7.06 2.19
C LEU A 38 7.45 -7.67 1.21
N ARG A 39 7.32 -7.09 0.01
CA ARG A 39 6.54 -7.67 -1.09
C ARG A 39 7.06 -9.06 -1.46
N SER A 40 8.37 -9.20 -1.62
CA SER A 40 8.99 -10.49 -1.97
C SER A 40 8.76 -11.56 -0.90
N VAL A 41 8.71 -11.16 0.38
CA VAL A 41 8.42 -12.04 1.52
C VAL A 41 6.97 -12.52 1.51
N GLY A 42 6.00 -11.63 1.21
CA GLY A 42 4.58 -11.98 1.12
C GLY A 42 4.24 -12.97 -0.01
N GLN A 43 5.03 -12.96 -1.10
CA GLN A 43 4.83 -13.73 -2.33
C GLN A 43 3.39 -13.64 -2.90
N GLU A 44 3.06 -14.42 -3.94
CA GLU A 44 1.74 -14.44 -4.61
C GLU A 44 0.55 -14.72 -3.67
N LYS A 45 0.80 -15.13 -2.42
CA LYS A 45 -0.25 -15.52 -1.48
C LYS A 45 -0.62 -14.41 -0.50
N VAL A 46 0.28 -13.54 -0.07
CA VAL A 46 -0.08 -12.48 0.91
C VAL A 46 0.01 -11.11 0.23
N PRO A 47 -1.13 -10.43 -0.02
CA PRO A 47 -1.12 -9.14 -0.69
C PRO A 47 -0.43 -8.08 0.18
N ILE A 48 0.17 -7.09 -0.47
CA ILE A 48 0.83 -5.96 0.20
C ILE A 48 0.08 -4.66 -0.08
N MET A 49 -0.20 -3.93 0.99
CA MET A 49 -0.83 -2.62 0.97
C MET A 49 0.18 -1.58 1.46
N VAL A 50 0.36 -0.49 0.71
CA VAL A 50 1.35 0.54 1.06
C VAL A 50 0.68 1.88 1.33
N LYS A 51 1.01 2.47 2.49
CA LYS A 51 0.57 3.81 2.85
C LYS A 51 1.50 4.87 2.27
N ILE A 52 0.92 5.83 1.56
CA ILE A 52 1.63 6.98 0.98
C ILE A 52 1.42 8.23 1.84
N SER A 53 2.42 9.12 1.83
CA SER A 53 2.52 10.31 2.69
C SER A 53 1.56 11.44 2.33
N GLY A 54 1.01 11.48 1.11
CA GLY A 54 0.18 12.62 0.70
C GLY A 54 -0.53 12.46 -0.63
N PRO A 55 -1.48 13.37 -0.94
CA PRO A 55 -2.22 13.32 -2.20
C PRO A 55 -1.35 13.60 -3.43
N GLU A 56 -0.22 14.27 -3.23
CA GLU A 56 0.74 14.61 -4.30
C GLU A 56 1.89 13.59 -4.44
N ALA A 57 1.85 12.45 -3.75
CA ALA A 57 2.88 11.40 -3.78
C ALA A 57 2.88 10.59 -5.11
N LYS A 58 2.93 11.29 -6.25
CA LYS A 58 2.89 10.71 -7.60
C LYS A 58 4.12 9.84 -7.90
N THR A 59 5.26 10.17 -7.31
CA THR A 59 6.49 9.37 -7.44
C THR A 59 6.33 8.03 -6.72
N ASP A 60 5.88 8.03 -5.47
CA ASP A 60 5.54 6.81 -4.73
C ASP A 60 4.56 5.95 -5.52
N LEU A 61 3.46 6.54 -6.00
CA LEU A 61 2.47 5.81 -6.78
C LEU A 61 3.08 5.13 -8.03
N ARG A 62 4.01 5.79 -8.72
CA ARG A 62 4.70 5.21 -9.88
C ARG A 62 5.63 4.07 -9.48
N HIS A 63 6.43 4.23 -8.42
CA HIS A 63 7.34 3.19 -7.94
C HIS A 63 6.57 1.97 -7.41
N LEU A 64 5.62 2.19 -6.51
CA LEU A 64 4.80 1.15 -5.89
C LEU A 64 4.03 0.34 -6.93
N ARG A 65 3.51 1.02 -7.95
CA ARG A 65 2.89 0.38 -9.10
C ARG A 65 3.88 -0.47 -9.89
N ALA A 66 5.07 0.04 -10.20
CA ALA A 66 6.08 -0.71 -10.93
C ALA A 66 6.52 -1.98 -10.17
N MET A 67 6.53 -1.91 -8.84
CA MET A 67 6.78 -3.08 -7.97
C MET A 67 5.62 -4.07 -7.92
N GLY A 68 4.41 -3.67 -8.33
CA GLY A 68 3.24 -4.54 -8.34
C GLY A 68 2.59 -4.72 -6.97
N VAL A 69 2.58 -3.68 -6.12
CA VAL A 69 1.85 -3.74 -4.84
C VAL A 69 0.34 -3.92 -5.07
N THR A 70 -0.33 -4.63 -4.17
CA THR A 70 -1.74 -4.99 -4.35
C THR A 70 -2.67 -3.79 -4.19
N GLY A 71 -2.33 -2.86 -3.30
CA GLY A 71 -3.12 -1.66 -3.12
C GLY A 71 -2.42 -0.54 -2.38
N ILE A 72 -3.06 0.62 -2.42
CA ILE A 72 -2.57 1.86 -1.86
C ILE A 72 -3.49 2.29 -0.71
N LEU A 73 -2.90 2.62 0.42
CA LEU A 73 -3.56 3.31 1.51
C LEU A 73 -3.24 4.80 1.36
N GLY A 74 -4.26 5.59 1.04
CA GLY A 74 -4.10 7.03 0.91
C GLY A 74 -3.92 7.73 2.27
N PRO A 75 -3.48 9.00 2.25
CA PRO A 75 -3.37 9.81 3.45
C PRO A 75 -4.76 10.12 4.03
N MET A 76 -4.76 10.77 5.20
CA MET A 76 -5.99 11.42 5.67
C MET A 76 -6.37 12.52 4.68
N ILE A 77 -7.60 12.46 4.18
CA ILE A 77 -8.10 13.40 3.19
C ILE A 77 -8.90 14.48 3.92
N GLU A 78 -8.50 15.73 3.74
CA GLU A 78 -9.13 16.90 4.37
C GLU A 78 -10.13 17.61 3.45
N SER A 79 -10.09 17.32 2.13
CA SER A 79 -10.98 17.94 1.15
C SER A 79 -11.31 17.01 -0.01
N GLU A 80 -12.45 17.25 -0.67
CA GLU A 80 -12.84 16.53 -1.90
C GLU A 80 -11.80 16.69 -3.02
N TYR A 81 -11.17 17.87 -3.09
CA TYR A 81 -10.10 18.15 -4.05
C TYR A 81 -8.89 17.22 -3.85
N ALA A 82 -8.45 17.02 -2.60
CA ALA A 82 -7.36 16.12 -2.29
C ALA A 82 -7.71 14.65 -2.62
N LEU A 83 -8.97 14.23 -2.41
CA LEU A 83 -9.44 12.91 -2.83
C LEU A 83 -9.32 12.73 -4.35
N MET A 84 -9.79 13.72 -5.11
CA MET A 84 -9.72 13.69 -6.57
C MET A 84 -8.28 13.64 -7.06
N SER A 85 -7.36 14.42 -6.47
CA SER A 85 -5.93 14.39 -6.85
C SER A 85 -5.33 12.98 -6.72
N VAL A 86 -5.57 12.29 -5.59
CA VAL A 86 -5.12 10.90 -5.38
C VAL A 86 -5.74 9.97 -6.41
N PHE A 87 -7.04 10.08 -6.62
CA PHE A 87 -7.77 9.20 -7.54
C PHE A 87 -7.28 9.38 -8.98
N TYR A 88 -7.12 10.61 -9.45
CA TYR A 88 -6.56 10.91 -10.77
C TYR A 88 -5.12 10.41 -10.89
N ALA A 89 -4.27 10.64 -9.88
CA ALA A 89 -2.89 10.16 -9.89
C ALA A 89 -2.82 8.63 -10.04
N VAL A 90 -3.74 7.91 -9.39
CA VAL A 90 -3.86 6.46 -9.53
C VAL A 90 -4.35 6.08 -10.94
N LEU A 91 -5.38 6.74 -11.47
CA LEU A 91 -5.94 6.43 -12.80
C LEU A 91 -4.95 6.65 -13.94
N ILE A 92 -4.27 7.81 -13.94
CA ILE A 92 -3.35 8.22 -15.02
C ILE A 92 -2.15 7.26 -15.10
N SER A 93 -1.83 6.56 -14.00
CA SER A 93 -0.71 5.64 -13.98
C SER A 93 -0.88 4.42 -14.92
N GLY A 94 -2.08 4.08 -15.42
CA GLY A 94 -2.28 3.27 -16.64
C GLY A 94 -2.65 1.77 -16.50
N LYS A 95 -2.91 1.26 -15.30
CA LYS A 95 -3.46 -0.09 -14.92
C LYS A 95 -3.71 -0.05 -13.41
N THR A 96 -4.95 0.03 -12.97
CA THR A 96 -5.31 0.27 -11.57
C THR A 96 -4.60 -0.68 -10.59
N PRO A 97 -4.00 -0.19 -9.48
CA PRO A 97 -3.86 -1.00 -8.28
C PRO A 97 -5.23 -1.59 -7.96
N HIS A 98 -5.30 -2.86 -7.55
CA HIS A 98 -6.59 -3.51 -7.36
C HIS A 98 -7.45 -2.81 -6.30
N ARG A 99 -6.85 -2.01 -5.40
CA ARG A 99 -7.58 -1.28 -4.36
C ARG A 99 -6.86 0.00 -3.91
N VAL A 100 -7.61 1.09 -3.81
CA VAL A 100 -7.20 2.33 -3.13
C VAL A 100 -8.16 2.58 -1.97
N ILE A 101 -7.62 2.85 -0.78
CA ILE A 101 -8.43 3.13 0.42
C ILE A 101 -7.97 4.45 1.02
N CYS A 102 -8.86 5.44 1.07
CA CYS A 102 -8.63 6.72 1.72
C CYS A 102 -9.69 6.95 2.81
N ARG A 103 -9.32 7.62 3.89
CA ARG A 103 -10.28 8.06 4.93
C ARG A 103 -10.43 9.57 4.87
N VAL A 104 -11.67 10.03 4.73
CA VAL A 104 -12.00 11.46 4.82
C VAL A 104 -12.08 11.87 6.29
N SER A 105 -11.35 12.92 6.66
CA SER A 105 -11.43 13.52 7.99
C SER A 105 -12.79 14.21 8.12
N ASN A 106 -13.61 13.77 9.07
CA ASN A 106 -14.89 14.43 9.38
C ASN A 106 -14.72 15.52 10.47
N ARG A 107 -13.47 15.99 10.69
CA ARG A 107 -13.22 17.11 11.58
C ARG A 107 -13.69 18.37 10.86
N LYS A 108 -14.89 18.84 11.19
CA LYS A 108 -15.28 20.23 10.95
C LYS A 108 -14.18 21.10 11.60
N ALA A 109 -13.47 21.86 10.78
CA ALA A 109 -12.61 22.94 11.26
C ALA A 109 -13.44 23.97 12.03
#